data_AF-A0A2N2B169-F1
#
_entry.id   AF-A0A2N2B169-F1
#
_cell.length_a   1.000
_cell.length_b   1.000
_cell.length_c   1.000
_cell.angle_alpha   90.00
_cell.angle_beta   90.00
_cell.angle_gamma   90.00
#
_symmetry.space_group_name_H-M   'P 1'
#
loop_
_entity.id
_entity.type
_entity.pdbx_description
1 polymer ?
#
loop_
_entity_poly.entity_id
_entity_poly.type
_entity_poly.pdbx_seq_one_letter_code
_entity_poly.pdbx_strand_id
1 'polypeptide(L)'
;MGQAIARAQRAIIKETIEEIDSIYKRDGVRKKKYYIERSGDINTVLTTCGEVTYERTYFQSKETGEYEYLADKAVGITPKMRKSDDVVIKAIKQVIDVSYRISGEHATNTEDIVSKQAIMKEVHKLEIPTIIPKVEKKKQQRVLCINADEDHVSLQFHKKKRDIEKNSQGMKYNTIMPQLIYIFEDIEKEGPNRKRKKLINKHCFGGVYADNAALWEEVRTYIDAIYEYEALKKIYIMGDGAAWIKTGVELGEKCTLVLDAFHLKQYITRATNHLLDSVEIREAMDQRIRKKREQYTDVWNHQSVASRYWKKNRSIPRNNSIKRYLRIEFGEANHLQ
;
A
#
# COMPACT_ATOMS: atom_id res chain seq x y z
N MET A 1 -10.03 35.57 -7.81
CA MET A 1 -8.72 35.52 -8.50
C MET A 1 -8.48 34.20 -9.23
N GLY A 2 -8.71 33.04 -8.60
CA GLY A 2 -8.48 31.72 -9.22
C GLY A 2 -9.25 31.43 -10.53
N GLN A 3 -10.53 31.78 -10.61
CA GLN A 3 -11.34 31.54 -11.83
C GLN A 3 -10.87 32.34 -13.05
N ALA A 4 -10.37 33.57 -12.86
CA ALA A 4 -9.85 34.40 -13.95
C ALA A 4 -8.54 33.82 -14.52
N ILE A 5 -7.66 33.33 -13.63
CA ILE A 5 -6.42 32.65 -14.02
C ILE A 5 -6.74 31.36 -14.79
N ALA A 6 -7.65 30.53 -14.28
CA ALA A 6 -8.06 29.30 -14.95
C ALA A 6 -8.64 29.58 -16.36
N ARG A 7 -9.45 30.65 -16.50
CA ARG A 7 -9.98 31.06 -17.81
C ARG A 7 -8.87 31.47 -18.78
N ALA A 8 -7.88 32.25 -18.32
CA ALA A 8 -6.75 32.65 -19.14
C ALA A 8 -5.90 31.43 -19.56
N GLN A 9 -5.65 30.50 -18.65
CA GLN A 9 -4.93 29.25 -18.94
C GLN A 9 -5.66 28.43 -20.01
N ARG A 10 -6.98 28.25 -19.90
CA ARG A 10 -7.77 27.52 -20.90
C ARG A 10 -7.73 28.21 -22.27
N ALA A 11 -7.79 29.53 -22.31
CA ALA A 11 -7.68 30.29 -23.56
C ALA A 11 -6.31 30.07 -24.23
N ILE A 12 -5.22 30.16 -23.46
CA ILE A 12 -3.86 29.93 -23.97
C ILE A 12 -3.72 28.48 -24.50
N ILE A 13 -4.23 27.48 -23.78
CA ILE A 13 -4.18 26.08 -24.24
C ILE A 13 -4.95 25.92 -25.55
N LYS A 14 -6.18 26.43 -25.61
CA LYS A 14 -7.01 26.41 -26.83
C LYS A 14 -6.25 27.01 -28.01
N GLU A 15 -5.79 28.26 -27.85
CA GLU A 15 -5.14 29.05 -28.89
C GLU A 15 -3.83 28.39 -29.36
N THR A 16 -3.09 27.78 -28.43
CA THR A 16 -1.88 27.01 -28.77
C THR A 16 -2.19 25.80 -29.65
N ILE A 17 -3.23 25.02 -29.32
CA ILE A 17 -3.61 23.84 -30.10
C ILE A 17 -4.11 24.25 -31.50
N GLU A 18 -4.92 25.30 -31.58
CA GLU A 18 -5.46 25.84 -32.83
C GLU A 18 -4.36 26.46 -33.72
N GLU A 19 -3.33 27.08 -33.12
CA GLU A 19 -2.17 27.55 -33.87
C GLU A 19 -1.33 26.38 -34.41
N ILE A 20 -1.14 25.31 -33.63
CA ILE A 20 -0.48 24.08 -34.12
C ILE A 20 -1.26 23.49 -35.32
N ASP A 21 -2.59 23.44 -35.26
CA ASP A 21 -3.43 23.02 -36.39
C ASP A 21 -3.24 23.94 -37.62
N SER A 22 -3.20 25.25 -37.39
CA SER A 22 -2.97 26.27 -38.43
C SER A 22 -1.59 26.18 -39.06
N ILE A 23 -0.57 25.79 -38.30
CA ILE A 23 0.77 25.48 -38.80
C ILE A 23 0.70 24.24 -39.71
N TYR A 24 0.07 23.14 -39.26
CA TYR A 24 -0.09 21.94 -40.10
C TYR A 24 -0.85 22.24 -41.39
N LYS A 25 -1.90 23.06 -41.34
CA LYS A 25 -2.65 23.52 -42.54
C LYS A 25 -1.79 24.28 -43.57
N ARG A 26 -0.78 25.02 -43.13
CA ARG A 26 0.12 25.77 -44.02
C ARG A 26 1.36 24.98 -44.42
N ASP A 27 1.75 23.98 -43.63
CA ASP A 27 2.99 23.22 -43.78
C ASP A 27 3.10 22.49 -45.13
N GLY A 28 4.21 22.74 -45.83
CA GLY A 28 4.49 22.20 -47.16
C GLY A 28 4.83 20.70 -47.14
N VAL A 29 5.47 20.21 -46.07
CA VAL A 29 5.83 18.80 -45.93
C VAL A 29 4.58 17.94 -45.71
N ARG A 30 3.68 18.40 -44.83
CA ARG A 30 2.38 17.79 -44.55
C ARG A 30 1.53 17.72 -45.81
N LYS A 31 1.45 18.79 -46.63
CA LYS A 31 0.69 18.78 -47.91
C LYS A 31 1.13 17.70 -48.89
N LYS A 32 2.41 17.29 -48.87
CA LYS A 32 2.91 16.18 -49.68
C LYS A 32 2.43 14.83 -49.17
N LYS A 33 2.21 14.70 -47.86
CA LYS A 33 1.89 13.43 -47.17
C LYS A 33 0.42 13.24 -46.81
N TYR A 34 -0.37 14.31 -46.72
CA TYR A 34 -1.76 14.26 -46.26
C TYR A 34 -2.70 15.12 -47.11
N TYR A 35 -3.94 14.65 -47.27
CA TYR A 35 -5.08 15.47 -47.67
C TYR A 35 -5.77 16.08 -46.44
N ILE A 36 -6.43 17.22 -46.63
CA ILE A 36 -7.38 17.75 -45.65
C ILE A 36 -8.72 17.14 -45.99
N GLU A 37 -9.25 16.30 -45.12
CA GLU A 37 -10.58 15.68 -45.29
C GLU A 37 -11.67 16.67 -44.85
N ARG A 38 -11.51 17.21 -43.64
CA ARG A 38 -12.41 18.24 -43.09
C ARG A 38 -11.70 19.08 -42.03
N SER A 39 -12.21 20.28 -41.80
CA SER A 39 -11.67 21.26 -40.86
C SER A 39 -12.77 21.82 -39.97
N GLY A 40 -12.41 22.30 -38.79
CA GLY A 40 -13.36 22.87 -37.84
C GLY A 40 -14.06 21.79 -37.00
N ASP A 41 -13.46 20.60 -36.89
CA ASP A 41 -13.96 19.59 -35.97
C ASP A 41 -13.74 20.07 -34.53
N ILE A 42 -14.76 19.94 -33.69
CA ILE A 42 -14.66 20.32 -32.29
C ILE A 42 -14.16 19.15 -31.45
N ASN A 43 -13.21 19.42 -30.55
CA ASN A 43 -12.84 18.52 -29.48
C ASN A 43 -12.82 19.25 -28.14
N THR A 44 -13.06 18.48 -27.07
CA THR A 44 -13.01 18.99 -25.69
C THR A 44 -12.20 18.03 -24.83
N VAL A 45 -11.23 18.56 -24.08
CA VAL A 45 -10.43 17.81 -23.11
C VAL A 45 -10.47 18.52 -21.76
N LEU A 46 -10.75 17.76 -20.70
CA LEU A 46 -10.68 18.26 -19.33
C LEU A 46 -9.23 18.36 -18.87
N THR A 47 -8.82 19.56 -18.43
CA THR A 47 -7.51 19.83 -17.83
C THR A 47 -7.64 20.21 -16.35
N THR A 48 -6.54 20.32 -15.60
CA THR A 48 -6.62 20.84 -14.22
C THR A 48 -7.10 22.29 -14.17
N CYS A 49 -7.08 23.02 -15.30
CA CYS A 49 -7.61 24.38 -15.43
C CYS A 49 -9.08 24.40 -15.90
N GLY A 50 -9.70 23.24 -16.10
CA GLY A 50 -11.07 23.04 -16.58
C GLY A 50 -11.15 22.56 -18.03
N GLU A 51 -12.37 22.49 -18.57
CA GLU A 51 -12.61 22.01 -19.94
C GLU A 51 -12.09 22.97 -21.02
N VAL A 52 -11.21 22.47 -21.89
CA VAL A 52 -10.70 23.19 -23.05
C VAL A 52 -11.35 22.65 -24.31
N THR A 53 -12.12 23.51 -24.99
CA THR A 53 -12.76 23.21 -26.28
C THR A 53 -12.05 23.98 -27.39
N TYR A 54 -11.66 23.26 -28.44
CA TYR A 54 -10.88 23.78 -29.56
C TYR A 54 -11.29 23.16 -30.90
N GLU A 55 -10.97 23.86 -31.98
CA GLU A 55 -11.10 23.38 -33.35
C GLU A 55 -9.85 22.61 -33.81
N ARG A 56 -10.06 21.56 -34.60
CA ARG A 56 -8.99 20.74 -35.19
C ARG A 56 -9.32 20.29 -36.61
N THR A 57 -8.30 19.91 -37.36
CA THR A 57 -8.42 19.43 -38.74
C THR A 57 -8.21 17.92 -38.83
N TYR A 58 -9.09 17.26 -39.56
CA TYR A 58 -9.00 15.84 -39.84
C TYR A 58 -8.24 15.62 -41.15
N PHE A 59 -7.11 14.93 -41.05
CA PHE A 59 -6.22 14.66 -42.18
C PHE A 59 -6.31 13.21 -42.61
N GLN A 60 -6.17 12.96 -43.91
CA GLN A 60 -6.02 11.62 -44.45
C GLN A 60 -4.60 11.43 -44.98
N SER A 61 -3.90 10.40 -44.52
CA SER A 61 -2.59 10.01 -45.03
C SER A 61 -2.70 9.56 -46.48
N LYS A 62 -1.86 10.11 -47.35
CA LYS A 62 -1.78 9.69 -48.77
C LYS A 62 -1.11 8.34 -48.95
N GLU A 63 -0.31 7.93 -47.97
CA GLU A 63 0.47 6.68 -48.00
C GLU A 63 -0.37 5.51 -47.49
N THR A 64 -1.02 5.68 -46.33
CA THR A 64 -1.74 4.60 -45.66
C THR A 64 -3.26 4.67 -45.84
N GLY A 65 -3.79 5.81 -46.27
CA GLY A 65 -5.23 6.06 -46.30
C GLY A 65 -5.86 6.28 -44.92
N GLU A 66 -5.09 6.15 -43.84
CA GLU A 66 -5.55 6.35 -42.46
C GLU A 66 -5.83 7.81 -42.16
N TYR A 67 -6.70 8.03 -41.17
CA TYR A 67 -7.11 9.37 -40.78
C TYR A 67 -6.65 9.72 -39.37
N GLU A 68 -6.17 10.94 -39.18
CA GLU A 68 -5.70 11.42 -37.89
C GLU A 68 -5.85 12.94 -37.71
N TYR A 69 -5.85 13.37 -36.44
CA TYR A 69 -5.77 14.77 -36.04
C TYR A 69 -4.32 15.09 -35.67
N LEU A 70 -3.60 15.77 -36.57
CA LEU A 70 -2.16 16.02 -36.38
C LEU A 70 -1.88 16.95 -35.20
N ALA A 71 -2.73 17.94 -34.96
CA ALA A 71 -2.61 18.85 -33.82
C ALA A 71 -2.75 18.10 -32.49
N ASP A 72 -3.80 17.28 -32.33
CA ASP A 72 -4.01 16.44 -31.17
C ASP A 72 -2.80 15.53 -30.90
N LYS A 73 -2.31 14.85 -31.94
CA LYS A 73 -1.14 13.96 -31.84
C LYS A 73 0.11 14.71 -31.39
N ALA A 74 0.34 15.92 -31.90
CA ALA A 74 1.48 16.76 -31.53
C ALA A 74 1.46 17.17 -30.04
N VAL A 75 0.28 17.33 -29.45
CA VAL A 75 0.11 17.66 -28.03
C VAL A 75 -0.19 16.44 -27.15
N GLY A 76 -0.08 15.22 -27.70
CA GLY A 76 -0.28 13.97 -26.95
C GLY A 76 -1.74 13.59 -26.67
N ILE A 77 -2.71 14.24 -27.32
CA ILE A 77 -4.13 13.89 -27.20
C ILE A 77 -4.43 12.67 -28.08
N THR A 78 -4.79 11.56 -27.43
CA THR A 78 -5.08 10.29 -28.12
C THR A 78 -6.56 10.13 -28.44
N PRO A 79 -6.94 9.27 -29.41
CA PRO A 79 -8.35 8.99 -29.70
C PRO A 79 -9.12 8.56 -28.44
N LYS A 80 -10.30 9.16 -28.23
CA LYS A 80 -11.19 8.94 -27.06
C LYS A 80 -10.64 9.48 -25.72
N MET A 81 -9.50 10.17 -25.71
CA MET A 81 -9.01 10.88 -24.53
C MET A 81 -9.98 12.01 -24.17
N ARG A 82 -10.46 12.02 -22.92
CA ARG A 82 -11.41 13.03 -22.41
C ARG A 82 -10.82 13.93 -21.33
N LYS A 83 -9.70 13.52 -20.75
CA LYS A 83 -9.02 14.20 -19.65
C LYS A 83 -7.52 14.09 -19.87
N SER A 84 -6.79 15.14 -19.55
CA SER A 84 -5.34 15.17 -19.64
C SER A 84 -4.68 14.49 -18.45
N ASP A 85 -3.40 14.14 -18.62
CA ASP A 85 -2.65 13.37 -17.64
C ASP A 85 -2.49 14.12 -16.31
N ASP A 86 -2.42 15.45 -16.32
CA ASP A 86 -2.37 16.28 -15.11
C ASP A 86 -3.61 16.10 -14.23
N VAL A 87 -4.80 15.96 -14.81
CA VAL A 87 -6.05 15.67 -14.09
C VAL A 87 -5.97 14.28 -13.46
N VAL A 88 -5.50 13.29 -14.22
CA VAL A 88 -5.35 11.91 -13.75
C VAL A 88 -4.34 11.83 -12.60
N ILE A 89 -3.19 12.48 -12.74
CA ILE A 89 -2.14 12.56 -11.73
C ILE A 89 -2.67 13.23 -10.47
N LYS A 90 -3.36 14.38 -10.59
CA LYS A 90 -3.91 15.11 -9.45
C LYS A 90 -4.94 14.25 -8.71
N ALA A 91 -5.82 13.57 -9.43
CA ALA A 91 -6.83 12.71 -8.82
C ALA A 91 -6.19 11.51 -8.10
N ILE A 92 -5.28 10.77 -8.74
CA ILE A 92 -4.60 9.60 -8.14
C ILE A 92 -3.84 9.99 -6.88
N LYS A 93 -3.14 11.14 -6.88
CA LYS A 93 -2.46 11.66 -5.68
C LYS A 93 -3.39 11.88 -4.49
N GLN A 94 -4.67 12.15 -4.73
CA GLN A 94 -5.65 12.34 -3.65
C GLN A 94 -6.29 11.02 -3.20
N VAL A 95 -6.41 10.03 -4.09
CA VAL A 95 -7.01 8.72 -3.77
C VAL A 95 -6.33 8.03 -2.58
N ILE A 96 -5.05 8.33 -2.34
CA ILE A 96 -4.30 7.77 -1.20
C ILE A 96 -4.88 8.20 0.16
N ASP A 97 -5.53 9.36 0.22
CA ASP A 97 -6.02 9.98 1.46
C ASP A 97 -7.55 10.04 1.52
N VAL A 98 -8.24 10.05 0.37
CA VAL A 98 -9.68 10.26 0.28
C VAL A 98 -10.39 9.30 -0.68
N SER A 99 -11.72 9.22 -0.54
CA SER A 99 -12.55 8.40 -1.44
C SER A 99 -12.45 8.84 -2.91
N TYR A 100 -12.69 7.91 -3.84
CA TYR A 100 -12.76 8.19 -5.29
C TYR A 100 -13.70 9.34 -5.67
N ARG A 101 -14.78 9.54 -4.91
CA ARG A 101 -15.72 10.65 -5.15
C ARG A 101 -15.07 11.99 -4.83
N ILE A 102 -14.51 12.11 -3.63
CA ILE A 102 -13.85 13.35 -3.17
C ILE A 102 -12.64 13.66 -4.06
N SER A 103 -11.86 12.64 -4.42
CA SER A 103 -10.76 12.78 -5.38
C SER A 103 -11.23 13.31 -6.75
N GLY A 104 -12.37 12.81 -7.24
CA GLY A 104 -12.98 13.29 -8.48
C GLY A 104 -13.51 14.72 -8.43
N GLU A 105 -14.07 15.13 -7.28
CA GLU A 105 -14.53 16.50 -7.00
C GLU A 105 -13.36 17.51 -6.93
N HIS A 106 -12.15 17.04 -6.60
CA HIS A 106 -10.95 17.86 -6.46
C HIS A 106 -9.88 17.58 -7.53
N ALA A 107 -10.24 16.88 -8.60
CA ALA A 107 -9.35 16.51 -9.70
C ALA A 107 -8.93 17.72 -10.57
N THR A 108 -9.63 18.85 -10.45
CA THR A 108 -9.36 20.09 -11.18
C THR A 108 -9.21 21.26 -10.21
N ASN A 109 -8.84 22.43 -10.71
CA ASN A 109 -8.82 23.70 -9.97
C ASN A 109 -10.10 24.52 -10.25
N THR A 110 -11.11 23.87 -10.81
CA THR A 110 -12.40 24.45 -11.22
C THR A 110 -13.53 23.64 -10.58
N GLU A 111 -14.77 23.95 -10.94
CA GLU A 111 -15.96 23.21 -10.50
C GLU A 111 -16.21 21.94 -11.33
N ASP A 112 -15.33 21.65 -12.30
CA ASP A 112 -15.44 20.47 -13.16
C ASP A 112 -15.15 19.20 -12.36
N ILE A 113 -16.08 18.25 -12.39
CA ILE A 113 -16.04 17.01 -11.60
C ILE A 113 -15.67 15.81 -12.47
N VAL A 114 -14.73 15.00 -12.00
CA VAL A 114 -14.49 13.67 -12.54
C VAL A 114 -15.29 12.64 -11.75
N SER A 115 -16.03 11.76 -12.41
CA SER A 115 -16.84 10.76 -11.70
C SER A 115 -15.98 9.78 -10.91
N LYS A 116 -16.50 9.31 -9.76
CA LYS A 116 -15.82 8.28 -8.94
C LYS A 116 -15.47 7.02 -9.74
N GLN A 117 -16.30 6.64 -10.71
CA GLN A 117 -16.08 5.47 -11.58
C GLN A 117 -14.92 5.72 -12.55
N ALA A 118 -14.77 6.95 -13.06
CA ALA A 118 -13.63 7.31 -13.89
C ALA A 118 -12.34 7.27 -13.08
N ILE A 119 -12.33 7.81 -11.85
CA ILE A 119 -11.17 7.72 -10.94
C ILE A 119 -10.83 6.26 -10.62
N MET A 120 -11.81 5.45 -10.22
CA MET A 120 -11.62 4.02 -9.98
C MET A 120 -11.00 3.31 -11.19
N LYS A 121 -11.47 3.62 -12.41
CA LYS A 121 -10.92 3.04 -13.64
C LYS A 121 -9.46 3.44 -13.87
N GLU A 122 -9.07 4.67 -13.57
CA GLU A 122 -7.66 5.08 -13.69
C GLU A 122 -6.78 4.38 -12.64
N VAL A 123 -7.25 4.29 -11.39
CA VAL A 123 -6.52 3.59 -10.32
C VAL A 123 -6.34 2.10 -10.66
N HIS A 124 -7.38 1.44 -11.16
CA HIS A 124 -7.32 0.01 -11.49
C HIS A 124 -6.46 -0.32 -12.72
N LYS A 125 -6.11 0.66 -13.54
CA LYS A 125 -5.15 0.48 -14.65
C LYS A 125 -3.71 0.65 -14.20
N LEU A 126 -3.46 1.13 -12.98
CA LEU A 126 -2.11 1.34 -12.50
C LEU A 126 -1.42 0.00 -12.30
N GLU A 127 -0.35 -0.20 -13.05
CA GLU A 127 0.65 -1.22 -12.76
C GLU A 127 1.66 -0.58 -11.82
N ILE A 128 1.68 -1.02 -10.57
CA ILE A 128 2.66 -0.57 -9.58
C ILE A 128 3.83 -1.54 -9.66
N PRO A 129 4.96 -1.15 -10.27
CA PRO A 129 6.11 -2.04 -10.36
C PRO A 129 6.73 -2.25 -8.97
N THR A 130 7.29 -3.42 -8.73
CA THR A 130 8.18 -3.66 -7.60
C THR A 130 9.47 -2.88 -7.84
N ILE A 131 9.70 -1.82 -7.05
CA ILE A 131 10.89 -0.97 -7.18
C ILE A 131 11.92 -1.39 -6.14
N ILE A 132 12.95 -2.12 -6.59
CA ILE A 132 14.17 -2.34 -5.83
C ILE A 132 15.20 -1.31 -6.28
N PRO A 133 15.65 -0.39 -5.41
CA PRO A 133 16.65 0.60 -5.76
C PRO A 133 17.93 -0.08 -6.27
N LYS A 134 18.43 0.36 -7.43
CA LYS A 134 19.79 -0.02 -7.85
C LYS A 134 20.79 0.68 -6.93
N VAL A 135 21.60 -0.10 -6.23
CA VAL A 135 22.67 0.42 -5.37
C VAL A 135 24.03 0.11 -5.99
N GLU A 136 24.92 1.10 -6.07
CA GLU A 136 26.29 0.90 -6.57
C GLU A 136 27.12 0.03 -5.62
N LYS A 137 26.87 0.17 -4.32
CA LYS A 137 27.49 -0.62 -3.26
C LYS A 137 26.41 -1.02 -2.25
N LYS A 138 26.41 -2.31 -1.90
CA LYS A 138 25.53 -2.83 -0.85
C LYS A 138 25.85 -2.18 0.49
N LYS A 139 24.81 -1.92 1.28
CA LYS A 139 24.91 -1.31 2.60
C LYS A 139 25.56 -2.27 3.59
N GLN A 140 26.52 -1.75 4.35
CA GLN A 140 27.22 -2.47 5.41
C GLN A 140 26.48 -2.35 6.75
N GLN A 141 25.23 -2.83 6.79
CA GLN A 141 24.38 -2.74 7.97
C GLN A 141 24.62 -3.93 8.90
N ARG A 142 24.69 -3.68 10.22
CA ARG A 142 24.88 -4.75 11.21
C ARG A 142 23.59 -5.40 11.70
N VAL A 143 22.53 -4.60 11.83
CA VAL A 143 21.22 -5.04 12.36
C VAL A 143 20.12 -4.52 11.45
N LEU A 144 19.22 -5.40 11.05
CA LEU A 144 17.98 -5.02 10.38
C LEU A 144 16.78 -5.38 11.25
N CYS A 145 15.76 -4.55 11.18
CA CYS A 145 14.48 -4.81 11.81
C CYS A 145 13.42 -4.93 10.73
N ILE A 146 12.58 -5.95 10.86
CA ILE A 146 11.44 -6.23 10.02
C ILE A 146 10.23 -6.23 10.93
N ASN A 147 9.24 -5.39 10.67
CA ASN A 147 7.92 -5.52 11.26
C ASN A 147 6.99 -6.17 10.24
N ALA A 148 6.24 -7.16 10.67
CA ALA A 148 5.19 -7.82 9.91
C ALA A 148 3.87 -7.71 10.66
N ASP A 149 2.81 -7.36 9.95
CA ASP A 149 1.45 -7.22 10.48
C ASP A 149 0.44 -7.47 9.36
N GLU A 150 -0.83 -7.59 9.71
CA GLU A 150 -1.93 -7.69 8.76
C GLU A 150 -3.11 -6.77 9.12
N ASP A 151 -4.00 -6.58 8.17
CA ASP A 151 -5.32 -6.00 8.42
C ASP A 151 -6.42 -6.97 7.98
N HIS A 152 -7.65 -6.76 8.45
CA HIS A 152 -8.80 -7.58 8.14
C HIS A 152 -9.87 -6.74 7.43
N VAL A 153 -9.91 -6.83 6.10
CA VAL A 153 -10.77 -5.98 5.28
C VAL A 153 -11.94 -6.78 4.72
N SER A 154 -13.17 -6.35 5.03
CA SER A 154 -14.38 -6.94 4.48
C SER A 154 -14.61 -6.51 3.02
N LEU A 155 -14.53 -7.45 2.08
CA LEU A 155 -14.89 -7.25 0.68
C LEU A 155 -16.38 -6.94 0.52
N GLN A 156 -16.71 -6.09 -0.45
CA GLN A 156 -18.11 -5.79 -0.79
C GLN A 156 -18.76 -6.90 -1.64
N PHE A 157 -17.94 -7.64 -2.38
CA PHE A 157 -18.27 -8.80 -3.22
C PHE A 157 -16.98 -9.54 -3.58
N HIS A 158 -17.07 -10.81 -3.99
CA HIS A 158 -15.92 -11.59 -4.44
C HIS A 158 -15.59 -11.32 -5.92
N LYS A 159 -16.58 -11.48 -6.79
CA LYS A 159 -16.53 -11.30 -8.25
C LYS A 159 -17.64 -10.38 -8.74
N LYS A 160 -18.86 -10.52 -8.20
CA LYS A 160 -20.03 -9.75 -8.62
C LYS A 160 -20.87 -9.31 -7.43
N LYS A 161 -21.50 -8.14 -7.54
CA LYS A 161 -22.37 -7.61 -6.49
C LYS A 161 -23.38 -8.67 -6.01
N ARG A 162 -23.47 -8.87 -4.69
CA ARG A 162 -24.36 -9.84 -4.01
C ARG A 162 -23.96 -11.33 -4.12
N ASP A 163 -22.70 -11.63 -4.39
CA ASP A 163 -22.19 -13.01 -4.40
C ASP A 163 -21.62 -13.52 -3.06
N ILE A 164 -21.62 -12.68 -2.03
CA ILE A 164 -21.23 -13.10 -0.68
C ILE A 164 -22.40 -13.83 -0.04
N GLU A 165 -22.25 -15.14 0.10
CA GLU A 165 -23.20 -15.99 0.81
C GLU A 165 -23.08 -15.81 2.32
N LYS A 166 -24.20 -16.07 3.01
CA LYS A 166 -24.24 -16.13 4.47
C LYS A 166 -24.26 -17.59 4.89
N ASN A 167 -23.51 -17.92 5.93
CA ASN A 167 -23.60 -19.24 6.56
C ASN A 167 -24.91 -19.39 7.34
N SER A 168 -25.13 -20.58 7.92
CA SER A 168 -26.31 -20.91 8.72
C SER A 168 -26.52 -20.00 9.94
N GLN A 169 -25.49 -19.28 10.39
CA GLN A 169 -25.53 -18.32 11.50
C GLN A 169 -25.67 -16.87 11.02
N GLY A 170 -25.89 -16.65 9.71
CA GLY A 170 -26.04 -15.32 9.12
C GLY A 170 -24.73 -14.56 8.91
N MET A 171 -23.57 -15.18 9.17
CA MET A 171 -22.25 -14.57 9.02
C MET A 171 -21.76 -14.66 7.57
N LYS A 172 -21.04 -13.62 7.12
CA LYS A 172 -20.44 -13.55 5.79
C LYS A 172 -18.98 -13.96 5.85
N TYR A 173 -18.53 -14.72 4.85
CA TYR A 173 -17.11 -15.01 4.63
C TYR A 173 -16.59 -14.15 3.47
N ASN A 174 -16.18 -12.93 3.80
CA ASN A 174 -15.73 -11.92 2.85
C ASN A 174 -14.51 -11.13 3.33
N THR A 175 -13.89 -11.56 4.42
CA THR A 175 -12.68 -10.90 4.92
C THR A 175 -11.48 -11.35 4.10
N ILE A 176 -10.77 -10.40 3.51
CA ILE A 176 -9.40 -10.60 3.02
C ILE A 176 -8.43 -10.08 4.07
N MET A 177 -7.20 -10.59 4.01
CA MET A 177 -6.14 -10.26 4.94
C MET A 177 -4.96 -9.64 4.17
N PRO A 178 -5.00 -8.34 3.84
CA PRO A 178 -3.82 -7.64 3.34
C PRO A 178 -2.70 -7.73 4.37
N GLN A 179 -1.50 -8.05 3.90
CA GLN A 179 -0.31 -8.15 4.72
C GLN A 179 0.58 -6.93 4.49
N LEU A 180 1.32 -6.57 5.53
CA LEU A 180 2.29 -5.48 5.50
C LEU A 180 3.58 -5.94 6.16
N ILE A 181 4.68 -5.88 5.42
CA ILE A 181 6.03 -6.00 5.97
C ILE A 181 6.74 -4.67 5.76
N TYR A 182 7.47 -4.20 6.76
CA TYR A 182 8.41 -3.11 6.56
C TYR A 182 9.75 -3.36 7.23
N ILE A 183 10.79 -3.09 6.46
CA ILE A 183 12.19 -3.23 6.85
C ILE A 183 12.72 -1.84 7.20
N PHE A 184 13.50 -1.74 8.26
CA PHE A 184 14.15 -0.49 8.67
C PHE A 184 15.47 -0.78 9.40
N GLU A 185 16.35 0.23 9.40
CA GLU A 185 17.70 0.10 9.95
C GLU A 185 17.77 0.49 11.43
N ASP A 186 17.02 1.52 11.82
CA ASP A 186 16.96 2.02 13.21
C ASP A 186 15.75 2.93 13.43
N ILE A 187 15.58 3.43 14.66
CA ILE A 187 14.54 4.35 15.08
C ILE A 187 15.17 5.61 15.69
N GLU A 188 14.94 6.76 15.06
CA GLU A 188 15.43 8.05 15.57
C GLU A 188 14.29 9.00 15.96
N LYS A 189 14.60 10.00 16.79
CA LYS A 189 13.67 11.09 17.06
C LYS A 189 13.55 11.97 15.81
N GLU A 190 12.35 12.49 15.55
CA GLU A 190 12.16 13.46 14.45
C GLU A 190 12.90 14.80 14.65
N GLY A 191 13.41 15.05 15.86
CA GLY A 191 14.24 16.21 16.20
C GLY A 191 14.63 16.21 17.67
N PRO A 192 15.54 17.11 18.10
CA PRO A 192 16.12 17.11 19.45
C PRO A 192 15.07 17.09 20.58
N ASN A 193 13.98 17.84 20.40
CA ASN A 193 12.91 18.01 21.39
C ASN A 193 11.59 17.33 21.00
N ARG A 194 11.57 16.45 19.98
CA ARG A 194 10.34 15.77 19.56
C ARG A 194 10.17 14.43 20.26
N LYS A 195 8.96 14.17 20.75
CA LYS A 195 8.56 12.85 21.28
C LYS A 195 8.34 11.83 20.16
N ARG A 196 7.97 12.30 18.96
CA ARG A 196 7.71 11.45 17.79
C ARG A 196 9.00 10.87 17.25
N LYS A 197 8.95 9.58 16.93
CA LYS A 197 10.05 8.83 16.34
C LYS A 197 9.76 8.52 14.88
N LYS A 198 10.80 8.35 14.09
CA LYS A 198 10.74 7.90 12.69
C LYS A 198 11.67 6.71 12.48
N LEU A 199 11.31 5.87 11.51
CA LEU A 199 12.12 4.74 11.07
C LEU A 199 13.16 5.22 10.06
N ILE A 200 14.41 4.79 10.22
CA ILE A 200 15.51 5.09 9.31
C ILE A 200 15.48 4.10 8.14
N ASN A 201 15.56 4.63 6.91
CA ASN A 201 15.65 3.85 5.67
C ASN A 201 14.55 2.78 5.52
N LYS A 202 13.32 3.16 5.90
CA LYS A 202 12.14 2.30 5.84
C LYS A 202 11.82 1.90 4.40
N HIS A 203 11.61 0.61 4.16
CA HIS A 203 11.04 0.08 2.93
C HIS A 203 9.83 -0.81 3.26
N CYS A 204 8.75 -0.70 2.49
CA CYS A 204 7.47 -1.35 2.76
C CYS A 204 7.09 -2.30 1.62
N PHE A 205 6.62 -3.49 1.99
CA PHE A 205 5.95 -4.45 1.13
C PHE A 205 4.52 -4.58 1.64
N GLY A 206 3.54 -4.52 0.75
CA GLY A 206 2.16 -4.62 1.16
C GLY A 206 1.28 -5.07 0.03
N GLY A 207 0.32 -5.93 0.34
CA GLY A 207 -0.54 -6.51 -0.67
C GLY A 207 -1.43 -7.62 -0.13
N VAL A 208 -2.26 -8.14 -1.02
CA VAL A 208 -3.05 -9.35 -0.77
C VAL A 208 -2.33 -10.50 -1.47
N TYR A 209 -1.72 -11.39 -0.70
CA TYR A 209 -0.96 -12.52 -1.22
C TYR A 209 -1.79 -13.80 -1.10
N ALA A 210 -1.89 -14.54 -2.20
CA ALA A 210 -2.47 -15.89 -2.18
C ALA A 210 -1.51 -16.89 -1.52
N ASP A 211 -0.21 -16.67 -1.70
CA ASP A 211 0.88 -17.42 -1.08
C ASP A 211 1.82 -16.46 -0.36
N ASN A 212 1.95 -16.65 0.96
CA ASN A 212 2.78 -15.82 1.81
C ASN A 212 4.29 -16.00 1.51
N ALA A 213 4.68 -17.13 0.91
CA ALA A 213 6.06 -17.34 0.48
C ALA A 213 6.49 -16.32 -0.58
N ALA A 214 5.57 -15.90 -1.46
CA ALA A 214 5.85 -14.87 -2.47
C ALA A 214 6.20 -13.53 -1.83
N LEU A 215 5.48 -13.11 -0.79
CA LEU A 215 5.79 -11.90 -0.03
C LEU A 215 7.17 -11.98 0.65
N TRP A 216 7.50 -13.12 1.25
CA TRP A 216 8.83 -13.31 1.86
C TRP A 216 9.96 -13.36 0.83
N GLU A 217 9.70 -13.84 -0.39
CA GLU A 217 10.67 -13.82 -1.47
C GLU A 217 10.92 -12.41 -2.00
N GLU A 218 9.90 -11.55 -2.06
CA GLU A 218 10.09 -10.12 -2.34
C GLU A 218 10.99 -9.45 -1.29
N VAL A 219 10.76 -9.78 -0.01
CA VAL A 219 11.59 -9.32 1.12
C VAL A 219 13.03 -9.80 0.97
N ARG A 220 13.24 -11.09 0.66
CA ARG A 220 14.57 -11.66 0.42
C ARG A 220 15.29 -10.94 -0.71
N THR A 221 14.62 -10.81 -1.86
CA THR A 221 15.17 -10.18 -3.06
C THR A 221 15.62 -8.75 -2.77
N TYR A 222 14.81 -8.00 -2.00
CA TYR A 222 15.19 -6.65 -1.57
C TYR A 222 16.40 -6.64 -0.62
N ILE A 223 16.41 -7.52 0.39
CA ILE A 223 17.53 -7.58 1.34
C ILE A 223 18.83 -7.90 0.59
N ASP A 224 18.80 -8.89 -0.30
CA ASP A 224 19.96 -9.34 -1.07
C ASP A 224 20.46 -8.25 -2.03
N ALA A 225 19.55 -7.45 -2.60
CA ALA A 225 19.92 -6.34 -3.47
C ALA A 225 20.55 -5.17 -2.71
N ILE A 226 20.08 -4.88 -1.50
CA ILE A 226 20.40 -3.64 -0.78
C ILE A 226 21.52 -3.80 0.26
N TYR A 227 21.61 -4.96 0.92
CA TYR A 227 22.48 -5.16 2.07
C TYR A 227 23.54 -6.22 1.83
N GLU A 228 24.73 -6.00 2.37
CA GLU A 228 25.79 -7.01 2.38
C GLU A 228 25.48 -8.06 3.44
N TYR A 229 25.28 -9.31 3.02
CA TYR A 229 24.85 -10.38 3.92
C TYR A 229 25.88 -10.63 5.02
N GLU A 230 27.17 -10.58 4.68
CA GLU A 230 28.26 -10.82 5.64
C GLU A 230 28.33 -9.73 6.72
N ALA A 231 27.95 -8.49 6.38
CA ALA A 231 27.93 -7.38 7.33
C ALA A 231 26.80 -7.52 8.36
N LEU A 232 25.69 -8.15 7.97
CA LEU A 232 24.56 -8.40 8.86
C LEU A 232 24.98 -9.37 9.96
N LYS A 233 24.64 -9.01 11.20
CA LYS A 233 24.79 -9.88 12.37
C LYS A 233 23.45 -10.42 12.86
N LYS A 234 22.37 -9.64 12.66
CA LYS A 234 21.04 -9.98 13.15
C LYS A 234 19.96 -9.34 12.28
N ILE A 235 18.88 -10.08 12.06
CA ILE A 235 17.65 -9.58 11.46
C ILE A 235 16.52 -9.89 12.46
N TYR A 236 15.97 -8.86 13.10
CA TYR A 236 14.84 -9.04 14.01
C TYR A 236 13.54 -9.00 13.22
N ILE A 237 12.72 -10.03 13.37
CA ILE A 237 11.40 -10.12 12.76
C ILE A 237 10.37 -9.97 13.86
N MET A 238 9.65 -8.87 13.82
CA MET A 238 8.73 -8.40 14.83
C MET A 238 7.30 -8.53 14.32
N GLY A 239 6.43 -9.10 15.14
CA GLY A 239 5.00 -9.26 14.80
C GLY A 239 4.23 -9.99 15.89
N ASP A 240 2.97 -10.29 15.60
CA ASP A 240 2.03 -10.88 16.55
C ASP A 240 2.24 -12.39 16.79
N GLY A 241 3.02 -13.05 15.92
CA GLY A 241 3.29 -14.48 15.95
C GLY A 241 2.34 -15.33 15.11
N ALA A 242 1.61 -14.73 14.17
CA ALA A 242 0.88 -15.44 13.13
C ALA A 242 1.77 -16.45 12.39
N ALA A 243 1.18 -17.54 11.90
CA ALA A 243 1.92 -18.63 11.25
C ALA A 243 2.76 -18.12 10.06
N TRP A 244 2.20 -17.21 9.27
CA TRP A 244 2.88 -16.61 8.11
C TRP A 244 4.02 -15.66 8.50
N ILE A 245 3.99 -15.05 9.69
CA ILE A 245 5.09 -14.21 10.17
C ILE A 245 6.25 -15.08 10.63
N LYS A 246 5.94 -16.20 11.28
CA LYS A 246 6.94 -17.14 11.80
C LYS A 246 7.82 -17.72 10.70
N THR A 247 7.29 -17.94 9.50
CA THR A 247 8.09 -18.44 8.36
C THR A 247 9.16 -17.45 7.91
N GLY A 248 9.09 -16.18 8.29
CA GLY A 248 10.13 -15.20 7.98
C GLY A 248 11.52 -15.56 8.53
N VAL A 249 11.63 -16.45 9.54
CA VAL A 249 12.94 -16.94 10.01
C VAL A 249 13.68 -17.77 8.96
N GLU A 250 12.97 -18.29 7.95
CA GLU A 250 13.53 -19.02 6.82
C GLU A 250 14.30 -18.10 5.83
N LEU A 251 14.24 -16.78 6.03
CA LEU A 251 15.11 -15.83 5.32
C LEU A 251 16.61 -16.14 5.56
N GLY A 252 16.98 -16.63 6.74
CA GLY A 252 18.33 -17.10 7.02
C GLY A 252 18.66 -17.23 8.51
N GLU A 253 19.81 -17.81 8.81
CA GLU A 253 20.26 -18.12 10.18
C GLU A 253 20.38 -16.89 11.09
N LYS A 254 20.54 -15.69 10.51
CA LYS A 254 20.64 -14.41 11.23
C LYS A 254 19.27 -13.87 11.66
N CYS A 255 18.17 -14.49 11.23
CA CYS A 255 16.82 -14.06 11.57
C CYS A 255 16.40 -14.51 12.96
N THR A 256 15.65 -13.66 13.67
CA THR A 256 15.10 -13.99 14.98
C THR A 256 13.75 -13.35 15.17
N LEU A 257 12.78 -14.20 15.48
CA LEU A 257 11.42 -13.76 15.79
C LEU A 257 11.39 -13.08 17.16
N VAL A 258 10.66 -11.97 17.22
CA VAL A 258 10.44 -11.16 18.41
C VAL A 258 8.95 -10.81 18.45
N LEU A 259 8.31 -11.07 19.59
CA LEU A 259 6.97 -10.55 19.83
C LEU A 259 7.03 -9.04 19.98
N ASP A 260 6.21 -8.30 19.24
CA ASP A 260 6.14 -6.86 19.47
C ASP A 260 5.38 -6.55 20.77
N ALA A 261 5.73 -5.42 21.38
CA ALA A 261 5.20 -5.02 22.68
C ALA A 261 3.71 -4.65 22.64
N PHE A 262 3.20 -4.24 21.47
CA PHE A 262 1.80 -3.84 21.33
C PHE A 262 0.89 -5.06 21.35
N HIS A 263 1.18 -6.08 20.54
CA HIS A 263 0.44 -7.34 20.53
C HIS A 263 0.59 -8.07 21.86
N LEU A 264 1.79 -8.10 22.46
CA LEU A 264 1.96 -8.62 23.82
C LEU A 264 1.00 -7.96 24.82
N LYS A 265 0.91 -6.63 24.80
CA LYS A 265 0.00 -5.88 25.67
C LYS A 265 -1.47 -6.18 25.36
N GLN A 266 -1.83 -6.30 24.09
CA GLN A 266 -3.19 -6.71 23.70
C GLN A 266 -3.53 -8.09 24.26
N TYR A 267 -2.65 -9.08 24.10
CA TYR A 267 -2.86 -10.43 24.62
C TYR A 267 -3.00 -10.43 26.14
N ILE A 268 -2.13 -9.73 26.85
CA ILE A 268 -2.24 -9.59 28.32
C ILE A 268 -3.58 -8.96 28.69
N THR A 269 -4.00 -7.90 27.99
CA THR A 269 -5.26 -7.21 28.26
C THR A 269 -6.45 -8.14 28.06
N ARG A 270 -6.54 -8.83 26.91
CA ARG A 270 -7.61 -9.80 26.61
C ARG A 270 -7.66 -10.92 27.63
N ALA A 271 -6.50 -11.46 28.02
CA ALA A 271 -6.39 -12.55 28.99
C ALA A 271 -6.73 -12.14 30.44
N THR A 272 -6.67 -10.86 30.78
CA THR A 272 -6.88 -10.36 32.16
C THR A 272 -8.15 -9.54 32.33
N ASN A 273 -8.80 -9.09 31.24
CA ASN A 273 -9.96 -8.19 31.27
C ASN A 273 -11.13 -8.68 32.12
N HIS A 274 -11.28 -10.00 32.29
CA HIS A 274 -12.37 -10.61 33.05
C HIS A 274 -12.06 -10.77 34.54
N LEU A 275 -10.85 -10.40 34.99
CA LEU A 275 -10.42 -10.51 36.37
C LEU A 275 -10.74 -9.23 37.14
N LEU A 276 -11.16 -9.37 38.40
CA LEU A 276 -11.48 -8.25 39.29
C LEU A 276 -10.23 -7.37 39.52
N ASP A 277 -9.07 -7.99 39.75
CA ASP A 277 -7.78 -7.32 40.00
C ASP A 277 -6.94 -7.17 38.72
N SER A 278 -7.60 -6.89 37.59
CA SER A 278 -6.94 -6.88 36.28
C SER A 278 -5.83 -5.83 36.16
N VAL A 279 -5.90 -4.73 36.92
CA VAL A 279 -4.91 -3.65 36.89
C VAL A 279 -3.61 -4.09 37.56
N GLU A 280 -3.69 -4.61 38.78
CA GLU A 280 -2.55 -5.08 39.57
C GLU A 280 -1.83 -6.23 38.88
N ILE A 281 -2.60 -7.14 38.26
CA ILE A 281 -2.05 -8.26 37.50
C ILE A 281 -1.28 -7.75 36.27
N ARG A 282 -1.80 -6.76 35.55
CA ARG A 282 -1.11 -6.16 34.39
C ARG A 282 0.18 -5.48 34.79
N GLU A 283 0.16 -4.69 35.86
CA GLU A 283 1.35 -4.01 36.37
C GLU A 283 2.45 -4.99 36.79
N ALA A 284 2.08 -6.05 37.51
CA ALA A 284 3.02 -7.10 37.89
C ALA A 284 3.60 -7.83 36.68
N MET A 285 2.78 -8.13 35.67
CA MET A 285 3.23 -8.74 34.41
C MET A 285 4.19 -7.82 33.65
N ASP A 286 3.84 -6.54 33.49
CA ASP A 286 4.66 -5.54 32.79
C ASP A 286 6.01 -5.33 33.48
N GLN A 287 6.04 -5.20 34.81
CA GLN A 287 7.27 -5.10 35.59
C GLN A 287 8.18 -6.32 35.38
N ARG A 288 7.59 -7.52 35.35
CA ARG A 288 8.35 -8.76 35.17
C ARG A 288 8.85 -8.93 33.73
N ILE A 289 8.07 -8.50 32.74
CA ILE A 289 8.49 -8.46 31.33
C ILE A 289 9.68 -7.49 31.19
N ARG A 290 9.62 -6.29 31.77
CA ARG A 290 10.72 -5.32 31.76
C ARG A 290 11.98 -5.87 32.41
N LYS A 291 11.87 -6.43 33.62
CA LYS A 291 13.00 -7.04 34.34
C LYS A 291 13.63 -8.20 33.57
N LYS A 292 12.83 -8.98 32.85
CA LYS A 292 13.34 -10.04 31.97
C LYS A 292 13.91 -9.52 30.67
N ARG A 293 13.41 -8.40 30.12
CA ARG A 293 13.96 -7.77 28.91
C ARG A 293 15.41 -7.34 29.11
N GLU A 294 15.75 -6.84 30.29
CA GLU A 294 17.13 -6.51 30.69
C GLU A 294 18.02 -7.77 30.85
N GLN A 295 17.43 -8.94 31.11
CA GLN A 295 18.15 -10.22 31.28
C GLN A 295 18.26 -11.05 29.99
N TYR A 296 17.35 -10.84 29.03
CA TYR A 296 17.23 -11.62 27.79
C TYR A 296 17.17 -10.66 26.61
N THR A 297 18.25 -9.94 26.35
CA THR A 297 18.35 -9.04 25.19
C THR A 297 18.36 -9.77 23.85
N ASP A 298 18.42 -11.11 23.82
CA ASP A 298 18.56 -11.88 22.57
C ASP A 298 17.57 -13.02 22.31
N VAL A 299 16.60 -13.32 23.19
CA VAL A 299 15.70 -14.47 22.95
C VAL A 299 14.29 -14.23 23.49
N TRP A 300 13.38 -13.79 22.61
CA TRP A 300 11.94 -13.91 22.82
C TRP A 300 11.36 -14.97 21.87
N ASN A 301 11.73 -16.23 22.08
CA ASN A 301 11.04 -17.36 21.47
C ASN A 301 9.77 -17.73 22.27
N HIS A 302 8.63 -17.65 21.58
CA HIS A 302 7.32 -18.09 22.04
C HIS A 302 7.32 -19.58 22.43
N GLN A 303 6.35 -19.96 23.27
CA GLN A 303 6.08 -21.27 23.93
C GLN A 303 6.54 -21.37 25.39
N SER A 304 7.59 -20.67 25.81
CA SER A 304 8.16 -20.93 27.14
C SER A 304 7.65 -20.03 28.27
N VAL A 305 7.14 -18.82 27.99
CA VAL A 305 6.83 -17.86 29.06
C VAL A 305 5.49 -18.18 29.74
N ALA A 306 4.42 -18.38 28.97
CA ALA A 306 3.13 -18.74 29.56
C ALA A 306 3.19 -20.13 30.24
N SER A 307 3.79 -21.13 29.58
CA SER A 307 3.91 -22.48 30.15
C SER A 307 4.82 -22.55 31.39
N ARG A 308 5.94 -21.81 31.44
CA ARG A 308 6.81 -21.73 32.64
C ARG A 308 6.20 -20.88 33.74
N TYR A 309 5.40 -19.86 33.43
CA TYR A 309 4.68 -19.07 34.44
C TYR A 309 3.69 -19.96 35.22
N TRP A 310 2.94 -20.82 34.52
CA TRP A 310 2.02 -21.78 35.14
C TRP A 310 2.72 -22.91 35.90
N LYS A 311 3.88 -23.41 35.44
CA LYS A 311 4.65 -24.43 36.19
C LYS A 311 5.22 -23.90 37.51
N LYS A 312 5.54 -22.60 37.60
CA LYS A 312 6.19 -22.00 38.77
C LYS A 312 5.20 -21.45 39.81
N ASN A 313 3.98 -21.10 39.41
CA ASN A 313 2.93 -20.55 40.28
C ASN A 313 1.79 -21.55 40.49
N ARG A 314 2.08 -22.68 41.19
CA ARG A 314 1.10 -23.72 41.56
C ARG A 314 0.02 -23.26 42.55
N SER A 315 0.09 -22.03 43.05
CA SER A 315 -0.79 -21.43 44.05
C SER A 315 -1.97 -20.64 43.48
N ILE A 316 -2.07 -20.45 42.16
CA ILE A 316 -3.24 -19.82 41.52
C ILE A 316 -4.34 -20.89 41.35
N PRO A 317 -5.60 -20.62 41.74
CA PRO A 317 -6.68 -21.62 41.71
C PRO A 317 -6.79 -22.33 40.36
N ARG A 318 -6.90 -23.66 40.39
CA ARG A 318 -7.08 -24.50 39.19
C ARG A 318 -8.46 -24.22 38.57
N ASN A 319 -8.58 -23.18 37.75
CA ASN A 319 -9.79 -22.94 36.98
C ASN A 319 -9.68 -23.71 35.64
N ASN A 320 -10.38 -24.84 35.53
CA ASN A 320 -10.33 -25.75 34.38
C ASN A 320 -10.69 -25.08 33.04
N SER A 321 -11.37 -23.94 33.09
CA SER A 321 -11.75 -23.10 31.94
C SER A 321 -10.54 -22.55 31.17
N ILE A 322 -9.47 -22.17 31.89
CA ILE A 322 -8.27 -21.53 31.31
C ILE A 322 -7.40 -22.57 30.59
N LYS A 323 -7.29 -23.78 31.14
CA LYS A 323 -6.61 -24.90 30.47
C LYS A 323 -7.35 -25.31 29.19
N ARG A 324 -8.69 -25.27 29.20
CA ARG A 324 -9.49 -25.57 28.00
C ARG A 324 -9.29 -24.50 26.93
N TYR A 325 -9.27 -23.21 27.31
CA TYR A 325 -9.06 -22.09 26.39
C TYR A 325 -7.67 -22.10 25.74
N LEU A 326 -6.61 -22.30 26.52
CA LEU A 326 -5.24 -22.35 26.00
C LEU A 326 -4.97 -23.61 25.15
N ARG A 327 -5.67 -24.72 25.41
CA ARG A 327 -5.53 -25.96 24.64
C ARG A 327 -6.33 -25.94 23.33
N ILE A 328 -7.44 -25.18 23.30
CA ILE A 328 -8.29 -25.01 22.12
C ILE A 328 -7.67 -24.00 21.13
N GLU A 329 -7.02 -22.93 21.60
CA GLU A 329 -6.41 -21.92 20.70
C GLU A 329 -4.96 -22.22 20.27
N PHE A 330 -4.21 -23.05 21.00
CA PHE A 330 -2.78 -23.29 20.73
C PHE A 330 -2.42 -24.76 20.50
N GLY A 331 -3.29 -25.47 19.74
CA GLY A 331 -3.15 -26.85 19.27
C GLY A 331 -1.90 -27.62 19.68
N GLU A 332 -1.98 -28.41 20.75
CA GLU A 332 -1.14 -29.60 20.89
C GLU A 332 -1.78 -30.71 20.05
N ALA A 333 -1.24 -30.96 18.86
CA ALA A 333 -1.47 -32.21 18.16
C ALA A 333 -0.82 -33.33 18.98
N ASN A 334 -1.62 -34.02 19.80
CA ASN A 334 -1.21 -35.31 20.33
C ASN A 334 -1.17 -36.28 19.15
N HIS A 335 0.03 -36.72 18.78
CA HIS A 335 0.21 -38.03 18.16
C HIS A 335 -0.30 -39.07 19.15
N LEU A 336 -1.47 -39.63 18.86
CA LEU A 336 -1.91 -40.92 19.39
C LEU A 336 -1.34 -41.99 18.45
N GLN A 337 -0.61 -42.94 19.04
CA GLN A 337 -0.64 -44.32 18.56
C GLN A 337 -2.06 -44.88 18.70
#